data_AF-A0A7Y5JJL3-F1
#
_entry.id   AF-A0A7Y5JJL3-F1
#
_cell.length_a   1.000
_cell.length_b   1.000
_cell.length_c   1.000
_cell.angle_alpha   90.00
_cell.angle_beta   90.00
_cell.angle_gamma   90.00
#
_symmetry.space_group_name_H-M   'P 1'
#
loop_
_entity.id
_entity.type
_entity.pdbx_description
1 polymer ?
#
loop_
_entity_poly.entity_id
_entity_poly.type
_entity_poly.pdbx_seq_one_letter_code
_entity_poly.pdbx_strand_id
1 'polypeptide(L)'
;DLLALDAFSSDSIPVHLLTQEALDLYLRHLKPEGVICLHISNRHLDLRPVVQSLAQARGLHVSWVDSTGDIPPPENAGAQRIYAASWLLVSRASWVLESELIAPSASKLPPLPEGFRPWTDDYSNLFSVLSERED
;
A
#
# COMPACT_ATOMS: atom_id res chain seq x y z
N ASP A 1 -12.54 2.33 11.59
CA ASP A 1 -11.60 3.47 11.48
C ASP A 1 -10.70 3.28 10.29
N LEU A 2 -10.26 4.39 9.68
CA LEU A 2 -9.44 4.38 8.47
C LEU A 2 -8.37 5.47 8.59
N LEU A 3 -7.13 5.14 8.25
CA LEU A 3 -6.05 6.11 8.05
C LEU A 3 -5.54 5.99 6.61
N ALA A 4 -5.74 7.02 5.80
CA ALA A 4 -5.23 7.06 4.43
C ALA A 4 -3.96 7.91 4.34
N LEU A 5 -2.93 7.37 3.69
CA LEU A 5 -1.63 7.99 3.49
C LEU A 5 -1.38 8.14 1.99
N ASP A 6 -1.52 9.36 1.50
CA ASP A 6 -1.25 9.75 0.11
C ASP A 6 -0.03 10.67 0.04
N ALA A 7 1.13 10.09 0.37
CA ALA A 7 2.41 10.79 0.36
C ALA A 7 3.45 10.14 -0.56
N PHE A 8 3.14 8.95 -1.11
CA PHE A 8 4.11 8.14 -1.86
C PHE A 8 3.87 8.13 -3.37
N SER A 9 2.93 8.95 -3.85
CA SER A 9 2.59 9.08 -5.27
C SER A 9 3.46 10.09 -6.03
N SER A 10 4.30 10.85 -5.32
CA SER A 10 5.16 11.91 -5.89
C SER A 10 6.60 11.44 -6.17
N ASP A 11 7.39 12.28 -6.85
CA ASP A 11 8.82 12.00 -7.13
C ASP A 11 9.71 12.13 -5.88
N SER A 12 9.20 12.73 -4.80
CA SER A 12 9.89 12.82 -3.51
C SER A 12 9.20 11.91 -2.50
N ILE A 13 9.76 10.72 -2.30
CA ILE A 13 9.20 9.70 -1.40
C ILE A 13 9.70 9.93 0.03
N PRO A 14 8.82 10.26 0.98
CA PRO A 14 9.22 10.43 2.37
C PRO A 14 9.43 9.04 3.02
N VAL A 15 10.62 8.46 2.83
CA VAL A 15 10.98 7.11 3.32
C VAL A 15 10.70 6.91 4.82
N HIS A 16 10.84 7.96 5.63
CA HIS A 16 10.59 7.95 7.07
C HIS A 16 9.11 7.78 7.45
N LEU A 17 8.18 7.84 6.49
CA LEU A 17 6.77 7.52 6.70
C LEU A 17 6.45 6.06 6.33
N LEU A 18 7.44 5.30 5.83
CA LEU A 18 7.29 3.92 5.39
C LEU A 18 8.30 3.02 6.12
N THR A 19 8.35 3.18 7.45
CA THR A 19 9.22 2.42 8.35
C THR A 19 8.39 1.63 9.35
N GLN A 20 9.03 0.68 10.01
CA GLN A 20 8.45 -0.07 11.12
C GLN A 20 7.95 0.86 12.24
N GLU A 21 8.74 1.87 12.60
CA GLU A 21 8.43 2.84 13.64
C GLU A 21 7.24 3.73 13.26
N ALA A 22 7.19 4.19 12.00
CA ALA A 22 6.05 4.93 11.47
C ALA A 22 4.79 4.08 11.49
N LEU A 23 4.86 2.82 11.05
CA LEU A 23 3.73 1.89 11.07
C LEU A 23 3.23 1.66 12.50
N ASP A 24 4.14 1.45 13.46
CA ASP A 24 3.79 1.30 14.87
C ASP A 24 3.09 2.56 15.41
N LEU A 25 3.53 3.76 14.99
CA LEU A 25 2.88 5.01 15.34
C LEU A 25 1.45 5.10 14.78
N TYR A 26 1.24 4.74 13.52
CA TYR A 26 -0.09 4.72 12.90
C TYR A 26 -1.04 3.76 13.63
N LEU A 27 -0.53 2.56 13.91
CA LEU A 27 -1.27 1.50 14.59
C LEU A 27 -1.68 1.89 16.01
N ARG A 28 -0.90 2.69 16.74
CA ARG A 28 -1.27 3.19 18.07
C ARG A 28 -2.51 4.08 18.07
N HIS A 29 -2.81 4.73 16.94
CA HIS A 29 -3.93 5.67 16.80
C HIS A 29 -5.17 5.04 16.16
N LEU A 30 -5.10 3.75 15.81
CA LEU A 30 -6.20 3.02 15.20
C LEU A 30 -6.76 1.96 16.15
N LYS A 31 -8.08 1.78 16.10
CA LYS A 31 -8.74 0.62 16.71
C LYS A 31 -8.15 -0.70 16.18
N PRO A 32 -8.32 -1.82 16.90
CA PRO A 32 -7.83 -3.14 16.47
C PRO A 32 -8.26 -3.52 15.04
N GLU A 33 -9.49 -3.20 14.65
CA GLU A 33 -10.08 -3.44 13.33
C GLU A 33 -9.84 -2.30 12.32
N GLY A 34 -9.05 -1.29 12.69
CA GLY A 34 -8.72 -0.18 11.81
C GLY A 34 -7.90 -0.63 10.59
N VAL A 35 -8.02 0.13 9.50
CA VAL A 35 -7.28 -0.11 8.25
C VAL A 35 -6.38 1.09 7.96
N ILE A 36 -5.12 0.82 7.62
CA ILE A 36 -4.21 1.80 7.05
C ILE A 36 -4.21 1.60 5.53
N CYS A 37 -4.53 2.65 4.78
CA CYS A 37 -4.49 2.65 3.32
C CYS A 37 -3.27 3.46 2.86
N LEU A 38 -2.32 2.79 2.20
CA LEU A 38 -1.11 3.39 1.67
C LEU A 38 -1.26 3.55 0.16
N HIS A 39 -1.30 4.78 -0.35
CA HIS A 39 -1.27 5.03 -1.78
C HIS A 39 0.15 4.82 -2.29
N ILE A 40 0.35 3.81 -3.12
CA ILE A 40 1.69 3.40 -3.59
C ILE A 40 1.87 3.58 -5.10
N SER A 41 1.00 4.35 -5.75
CA SER A 41 1.10 4.65 -7.19
C SER A 41 2.32 5.51 -7.49
N ASN A 42 3.47 4.88 -7.67
CA ASN A 42 4.71 5.56 -8.00
C ASN A 42 5.28 5.07 -9.32
N ARG A 43 5.68 6.02 -10.18
CA ARG A 43 6.22 5.73 -11.52
C ARG A 43 7.65 5.18 -11.49
N HIS A 44 8.36 5.33 -10.37
CA HIS A 44 9.77 5.02 -10.24
C HIS A 44 10.04 3.88 -9.26
N LEU A 45 9.17 3.68 -8.27
CA LEU A 45 9.38 2.71 -7.20
C LEU A 45 8.23 1.71 -7.10
N ASP A 46 8.56 0.44 -6.96
CA ASP A 46 7.64 -0.60 -6.48
C ASP A 46 7.69 -0.69 -4.96
N LEU A 47 6.73 -0.04 -4.29
CA LEU A 47 6.63 -0.02 -2.83
C LEU A 47 5.90 -1.23 -2.24
N ARG A 48 5.36 -2.14 -3.07
CA ARG A 48 4.68 -3.36 -2.60
C ARG A 48 5.56 -4.18 -1.65
N PRO A 49 6.82 -4.55 -1.99
CA PRO A 49 7.65 -5.34 -1.08
C PRO A 49 7.97 -4.62 0.22
N VAL A 50 8.07 -3.28 0.23
CA VAL A 50 8.28 -2.51 1.47
C VAL A 50 7.12 -2.74 2.42
N VAL A 51 5.90 -2.43 2.00
CA VAL A 51 4.72 -2.56 2.86
C VAL A 51 4.45 -4.01 3.27
N GLN A 52 4.64 -4.96 2.36
CA GLN A 52 4.53 -6.38 2.67
C GLN A 52 5.51 -6.79 3.78
N SER A 53 6.77 -6.36 3.69
CA SER A 53 7.78 -6.67 4.70
C SER A 53 7.48 -6.03 6.06
N LEU A 54 6.98 -4.78 6.07
CA LEU A 54 6.57 -4.09 7.30
C LEU A 54 5.41 -4.82 7.99
N ALA A 55 4.39 -5.19 7.21
CA ALA A 55 3.25 -5.92 7.71
C ALA A 55 3.65 -7.30 8.26
N GLN A 56 4.48 -8.04 7.51
CA GLN A 56 4.99 -9.33 7.96
C GLN A 56 5.76 -9.22 9.28
N ALA A 57 6.63 -8.20 9.41
CA ALA A 57 7.41 -7.94 10.62
C ALA A 57 6.56 -7.55 11.85
N ARG A 58 5.27 -7.26 11.65
CA ARG A 58 4.32 -6.88 12.70
C ARG A 58 3.15 -7.85 12.84
N GLY A 59 3.15 -8.96 12.11
CA GLY A 59 2.04 -9.91 12.11
C GLY A 59 0.72 -9.30 11.61
N LEU A 60 0.80 -8.35 10.67
CA LEU A 60 -0.35 -7.71 10.06
C LEU A 60 -0.70 -8.38 8.74
N HIS A 61 -1.91 -8.12 8.28
CA HIS A 61 -2.43 -8.57 7.01
C HIS A 61 -2.42 -7.45 5.99
N VAL A 62 -2.20 -7.80 4.72
CA VAL A 62 -2.16 -6.85 3.60
C VAL A 62 -3.09 -7.31 2.50
N SER A 63 -3.85 -6.38 1.93
CA SER A 63 -4.58 -6.54 0.68
C SER A 63 -4.13 -5.47 -0.30
N TRP A 64 -3.94 -5.85 -1.56
CA TRP A 64 -3.59 -4.93 -2.63
C TRP A 64 -4.82 -4.64 -3.47
N VAL A 65 -5.15 -3.37 -3.63
CA VAL A 65 -6.21 -2.93 -4.51
C VAL A 65 -5.57 -2.09 -5.59
N ASP A 66 -5.60 -2.61 -6.82
CA ASP A 66 -5.10 -1.91 -8.00
C ASP A 66 -6.28 -1.52 -8.90
N SER A 67 -6.52 -0.22 -9.02
CA SER A 67 -7.51 0.29 -9.97
C SER A 67 -6.77 0.64 -11.26
N THR A 68 -6.87 -0.22 -12.25
CA THR A 68 -6.59 0.20 -13.63
C THR A 68 -7.66 1.23 -14.01
N GLY A 69 -7.29 2.36 -14.61
CA GLY A 69 -8.21 3.46 -14.95
C GLY A 69 -9.28 3.13 -16.01
N ASP A 70 -9.58 1.84 -16.21
CA ASP A 70 -10.48 1.31 -17.22
C ASP A 70 -11.91 1.10 -16.71
N ILE A 71 -12.19 1.44 -15.45
CA ILE A 71 -13.56 1.47 -14.94
C ILE A 71 -14.30 2.59 -15.69
N PRO A 72 -15.33 2.27 -16.50
CA PRO A 72 -16.10 3.29 -17.18
C PRO A 72 -16.71 4.22 -16.14
N PRO A 73 -16.65 5.56 -16.31
CA PRO A 73 -17.31 6.46 -15.39
C PRO A 73 -18.80 6.09 -15.29
N PRO A 74 -19.42 6.20 -14.10
CA PRO A 74 -20.86 6.03 -13.97
C PRO A 74 -21.59 6.90 -15.01
N GLU A 75 -22.69 6.42 -15.58
CA GLU A 75 -23.42 7.10 -16.67
C GLU A 75 -23.78 8.58 -16.35
N ASN A 76 -23.78 8.97 -15.07
CA ASN A 76 -24.10 10.31 -14.58
C ASN A 76 -22.89 11.13 -14.07
N ALA A 77 -21.64 10.64 -14.17
CA ALA A 77 -20.47 11.27 -13.54
C ALA A 77 -19.80 12.36 -14.41
N GLY A 78 -20.28 12.60 -15.64
CA GLY A 78 -19.52 13.37 -16.62
C GLY A 78 -18.19 12.69 -16.96
N ALA A 79 -17.39 13.26 -17.86
CA ALA A 79 -16.11 12.69 -18.29
C ALA A 79 -15.00 12.77 -17.21
N GLN A 80 -15.30 12.42 -15.96
CA GLN A 80 -14.30 12.29 -14.90
C GLN A 80 -13.52 11.00 -15.15
N ARG A 81 -12.34 11.14 -15.76
CA ARG A 81 -11.36 10.06 -15.86
C ARG A 81 -11.00 9.59 -14.45
N ILE A 82 -11.22 8.31 -14.17
CA ILE A 82 -10.67 7.64 -13.00
C ILE A 82 -9.19 7.43 -13.29
N TYR A 83 -8.31 8.08 -12.53
CA TYR A 83 -6.87 7.87 -12.65
C TYR A 83 -6.50 6.53 -12.03
N ALA A 84 -5.55 5.83 -12.65
CA ALA A 84 -5.05 4.57 -12.11
C ALA A 84 -4.45 4.80 -10.71
N ALA A 85 -4.82 3.94 -9.76
CA ALA A 85 -4.36 4.06 -8.38
C ALA A 85 -4.16 2.69 -7.74
N SER A 86 -2.99 2.49 -7.15
CA SER A 86 -2.55 1.30 -6.47
C SER A 86 -2.45 1.58 -4.97
N TRP A 87 -3.19 0.81 -4.18
CA TRP A 87 -3.30 0.96 -2.73
C TRP A 87 -2.97 -0.34 -2.01
N LEU A 88 -2.17 -0.25 -0.95
CA LEU A 88 -2.03 -1.34 0.01
C LEU A 88 -2.80 -1.04 1.28
N LEU A 89 -3.71 -1.95 1.61
CA LEU A 89 -4.55 -1.90 2.80
C LEU A 89 -3.91 -2.82 3.84
N VAL A 90 -3.59 -2.27 5.01
CA VAL A 90 -2.92 -2.99 6.10
C VAL A 90 -3.82 -2.99 7.33
N SER A 91 -4.02 -4.15 7.94
CA SER A 91 -4.81 -4.27 9.17
C SER A 91 -4.30 -5.38 10.08
N ARG A 92 -4.58 -5.26 11.38
CA ARG A 92 -4.42 -6.38 12.34
C ARG A 92 -5.48 -7.46 12.16
N ALA A 93 -6.63 -7.09 11.59
CA ALA A 93 -7.79 -7.95 11.46
C ALA A 93 -7.95 -8.41 10.00
N SER A 94 -7.52 -9.64 9.69
CA SER A 94 -7.59 -10.18 8.32
C SER A 94 -9.02 -10.17 7.77
N TRP A 95 -10.00 -10.49 8.61
CA TRP A 95 -11.42 -10.55 8.25
C TRP A 95 -11.97 -9.22 7.73
N VAL A 96 -11.36 -8.07 8.09
CA VAL A 96 -11.75 -6.77 7.52
C VAL A 96 -11.34 -6.71 6.05
N LEU A 97 -10.13 -7.17 5.72
CA LEU A 97 -9.59 -7.20 4.37
C LEU A 97 -10.27 -8.27 3.50
N GLU A 98 -10.77 -9.33 4.13
CA GLU A 98 -11.52 -10.43 3.50
C GLU A 98 -13.03 -10.12 3.35
N SER A 99 -13.49 -8.96 3.81
CA SER A 99 -14.89 -8.57 3.73
C SER A 99 -15.37 -8.42 2.28
N GLU A 100 -16.68 -8.56 2.07
CA GLU A 100 -17.33 -8.38 0.76
C GLU A 100 -17.11 -6.99 0.15
N LEU A 101 -16.69 -6.01 0.95
CA LEU A 101 -16.35 -4.66 0.48
C LEU A 101 -14.96 -4.57 -0.16
N ILE A 102 -14.00 -5.39 0.27
CA ILE A 102 -12.58 -5.28 -0.12
C ILE A 102 -12.16 -6.46 -0.99
N ALA A 103 -12.51 -7.68 -0.60
CA ALA A 103 -12.06 -8.90 -1.27
C ALA A 103 -12.33 -8.92 -2.79
N PRO A 104 -13.49 -8.43 -3.31
CA PRO A 104 -13.74 -8.42 -4.76
C PRO A 104 -12.79 -7.53 -5.56
N SER A 105 -12.19 -6.51 -4.94
CA SER A 105 -11.24 -5.58 -5.56
C SER A 105 -9.79 -5.94 -5.26
N ALA A 106 -9.55 -7.00 -4.47
CA ALA A 106 -8.21 -7.42 -4.08
C ALA A 106 -7.49 -8.10 -5.26
N SER A 107 -6.35 -7.53 -5.65
CA SER A 107 -5.41 -8.10 -6.61
C SER A 107 -4.45 -9.07 -5.91
N LYS A 108 -3.89 -10.01 -6.68
CA LYS A 108 -2.88 -10.94 -6.17
C LYS A 108 -1.56 -10.20 -5.92
N LEU A 109 -1.13 -10.17 -4.66
CA LEU A 109 0.20 -9.67 -4.29
C LEU A 109 1.31 -10.63 -4.76
N PRO A 110 2.35 -10.13 -5.47
CA PRO A 110 3.56 -10.90 -5.69
C PRO A 110 4.23 -11.27 -4.36
N PRO A 111 4.90 -12.44 -4.28
CA PRO A 111 5.61 -12.84 -3.06
C PRO A 111 6.71 -11.83 -2.72
N LEU A 112 6.96 -11.66 -1.42
CA LEU A 112 8.07 -10.84 -0.95
C LEU A 112 9.41 -11.42 -1.47
N PRO A 113 10.32 -10.59 -2.03
CA PRO A 113 11.64 -11.05 -2.43
C PRO A 113 12.40 -11.68 -1.27
N GLU A 114 13.18 -12.73 -1.55
CA GLU A 114 13.96 -13.42 -0.53
C GLU A 114 14.96 -12.46 0.14
N GLY A 115 15.02 -12.49 1.47
CA GLY A 115 15.92 -11.63 2.24
C GLY A 115 15.54 -10.14 2.25
N PHE A 116 14.37 -9.75 1.74
CA PHE A 116 13.93 -8.35 1.79
C PHE A 116 13.81 -7.87 3.25
N ARG A 117 14.67 -6.91 3.62
CA ARG A 117 14.72 -6.38 4.98
C ARG A 117 13.68 -5.25 5.15
N PRO A 118 12.78 -5.34 6.15
CA PRO A 118 11.85 -4.26 6.44
C PRO A 118 12.59 -2.96 6.74
N TRP A 119 12.07 -1.85 6.23
CA TRP A 119 12.66 -0.54 6.49
C TRP A 119 12.43 -0.12 7.95
N THR A 120 13.41 0.58 8.49
CA THR A 120 13.39 1.22 9.81
C THR A 120 13.82 2.67 9.65
N ASP A 121 13.63 3.49 10.68
CA ASP A 121 14.12 4.87 10.67
C ASP A 121 15.64 4.95 10.38
N ASP A 122 16.41 3.97 10.87
CA ASP A 122 17.87 3.87 10.63
C ASP A 122 18.27 3.11 9.35
N TYR A 123 17.32 2.52 8.61
CA TYR A 123 17.62 1.70 7.43
C TYR A 123 16.52 1.76 6.38
N SER A 124 16.88 2.25 5.20
CA SER A 124 16.05 2.14 3.99
C SER A 124 16.94 1.87 2.78
N ASN A 125 16.43 1.12 1.81
CA ASN A 125 17.13 0.85 0.55
C ASN A 125 16.19 1.14 -0.63
N LEU A 126 16.35 2.32 -1.22
CA LEU A 126 15.56 2.71 -2.39
C LEU A 126 15.93 1.93 -3.65
N PHE A 127 17.19 1.48 -3.77
CA PHE A 127 17.63 0.74 -4.96
C PHE A 127 16.95 -0.61 -5.10
N SER A 128 16.63 -1.28 -3.98
CA SER A 128 15.93 -2.57 -4.00
C SER A 128 14.46 -2.49 -4.40
N VAL A 129 13.93 -1.28 -4.56
CA VAL A 129 12.52 -1.03 -4.89
C VAL A 129 12.37 -0.17 -6.15
N LEU A 130 13.45 0.00 -6.93
CA LEU A 130 13.33 0.62 -8.24
C LEU A 130 12.45 -0.25 -9.13
N SER A 131 11.45 0.36 -9.77
CA SER A 131 10.66 -0.30 -10.79
C SER A 131 11.58 -0.69 -11.94
N GLU A 132 11.50 -1.93 -12.41
CA GLU A 132 12.13 -2.32 -13.67
C GLU A 132 11.55 -1.43 -14.78
N ARG A 133 12.42 -0.81 -15.59
CA ARG A 133 11.96 -0.11 -16.79
C ARG A 133 11.33 -1.14 -17.71
N GLU A 134 10.04 -1.01 -17.97
CA GLU A 134 9.50 -1.44 -19.27
C GLU A 134 10.03 -0.42 -20.30
N ASP A 135 11.09 -0.80 -21.00
CA ASP A 135 11.46 -0.19 -22.28
C ASP A 135 10.48 -0.65 -23.38
#